data_AF-A0A958C835-F1
#
_entry.id   AF-A0A958C835-F1
#
_cell.length_a   1.000
_cell.length_b   1.000
_cell.length_c   1.000
_cell.angle_alpha   90.00
_cell.angle_beta   90.00
_cell.angle_gamma   90.00
#
_symmetry.space_group_name_H-M   'P 1'
#
loop_
_entity.id
_entity.type
_entity.pdbx_description
1 polymer ?
#
loop_
_entity_poly.entity_id
_entity_poly.type
_entity_poly.pdbx_seq_one_letter_code
_entity_poly.pdbx_strand_id
1 'polypeptide(L)' 'MLPKQNGNQPVLFREEQRFRQSWIWLLILFVAGLQWWGFIQQIIFGQPWGDNPAPDWMMILFWLL' A
#
# COMPACT_ATOMS: atom_id res chain seq x y z
N MET A 1 -11.08 16.90 29.81
CA MET A 1 -12.31 17.53 29.30
C MET A 1 -11.96 18.94 28.85
N LEU A 2 -12.08 19.26 27.56
CA LEU A 2 -11.86 20.61 27.05
C LEU A 2 -13.12 21.46 27.30
N PRO A 3 -13.00 22.72 27.72
CA PRO A 3 -14.15 23.60 27.93
C PRO A 3 -14.90 23.82 26.61
N LYS A 4 -16.23 23.71 26.63
CA LYS A 4 -17.08 24.05 25.49
C LYS A 4 -16.90 25.53 25.14
N GLN A 5 -16.43 25.80 23.93
CA GLN A 5 -16.28 27.14 23.37
C GLN A 5 -17.67 27.78 23.16
N ASN A 6 -17.93 28.90 23.83
CA ASN A 6 -19.13 29.72 23.60
C ASN A 6 -19.00 30.42 22.24
N GLY A 7 -20.09 30.40 21.46
CA GLY A 7 -20.15 30.56 19.99
C GLY A 7 -19.69 31.87 19.34
N ASN A 8 -18.84 32.69 19.97
CA ASN A 8 -18.34 33.96 19.42
C ASN A 8 -16.81 34.12 19.50
N GLN A 9 -16.04 33.07 19.80
CA GLN A 9 -14.57 33.15 19.82
C GLN A 9 -13.97 32.78 18.46
N PRO A 10 -13.14 33.64 17.83
CA PRO A 10 -12.47 33.31 16.57
C PRO A 10 -11.52 32.12 16.78
N VAL A 11 -11.51 31.17 15.84
CA VAL A 11 -10.61 30.01 15.89
C VAL A 11 -9.16 30.51 15.80
N LEU A 12 -8.44 30.45 16.92
CA LEU A 12 -7.05 30.94 17.01
C LEU A 12 -6.06 30.00 16.29
N PHE A 13 -6.31 28.70 16.32
CA PHE A 13 -5.48 27.69 15.68
C PHE A 13 -6.29 26.41 15.40
N ARG A 14 -6.05 25.81 14.23
CA ARG A 14 -6.59 24.50 13.83
C ARG A 14 -5.47 23.70 13.19
N GLU A 15 -5.17 22.53 13.74
CA GLU A 15 -4.26 21.59 13.09
C GLU A 15 -5.02 20.75 12.05
N GLU A 16 -4.53 20.76 10.82
CA GLU A 16 -4.93 19.80 9.80
C GLU A 16 -3.78 18.83 9.54
N GLN A 17 -3.87 17.63 10.13
CA GLN A 17 -2.95 16.55 9.82
C GLN A 17 -3.25 16.03 8.42
N ARG A 18 -2.31 16.23 7.48
CA ARG A 18 -2.37 15.70 6.12
C ARG A 18 -1.22 14.73 5.92
N PHE A 19 -1.52 13.56 5.36
CA PHE A 19 -0.49 12.61 4.95
C PHE A 19 0.22 13.16 3.71
N ARG A 20 1.50 13.50 3.84
CA ARG A 20 2.31 14.21 2.83
C ARG A 20 3.52 13.40 2.34
N GLN A 21 3.64 12.16 2.79
CA GLN A 21 4.76 11.27 2.54
C GLN A 21 4.63 10.64 1.15
N SER A 22 4.99 11.37 0.10
CA SER A 22 4.95 10.87 -1.28
C SER A 22 5.83 9.64 -1.50
N TRP A 23 6.91 9.48 -0.75
CA TRP A 23 7.80 8.31 -0.82
C TRP A 23 7.11 6.99 -0.48
N ILE A 24 5.99 7.01 0.25
CA ILE A 24 5.22 5.80 0.55
C ILE A 24 4.61 5.22 -0.73
N TRP A 25 4.26 6.06 -1.71
CA TRP A 25 3.81 5.59 -3.02
C TRP A 25 4.90 4.80 -3.74
N LEU A 26 6.17 5.19 -3.61
CA LEU A 26 7.28 4.44 -4.20
C LEU A 26 7.38 3.04 -3.61
N LEU A 27 7.19 2.89 -2.29
CA LEU A 27 7.19 1.58 -1.64
C LEU A 27 6.00 0.73 -2.09
N ILE A 28 4.81 1.32 -2.16
CA ILE A 28 3.61 0.62 -2.63
C ILE A 28 3.81 0.13 -4.06
N LEU A 29 4.26 1.01 -4.95
CA LEU A 29 4.50 0.68 -6.36
C LEU A 29 5.63 -0.36 -6.51
N PHE A 30 6.66 -0.29 -5.68
CA PHE A 30 7.73 -1.28 -5.69
C PHE A 30 7.23 -2.67 -5.31
N VAL A 31 6.47 -2.79 -4.22
CA VAL A 31 5.89 -4.07 -3.79
C VAL A 31 4.91 -4.61 -4.83
N ALA A 32 4.02 -3.76 -5.37
CA ALA A 32 3.10 -4.14 -6.44
C ALA A 32 3.85 -4.59 -7.71
N GLY A 33 4.91 -3.87 -8.09
CA GLY A 33 5.76 -4.21 -9.23
C GLY A 33 6.46 -5.56 -9.05
N LEU A 34 6.99 -5.85 -7.87
CA LEU A 34 7.56 -7.16 -7.54
C LEU A 34 6.53 -8.28 -7.66
N GLN A 35 5.31 -8.03 -7.18
CA GLN A 35 4.22 -9.00 -7.21
C GLN A 35 3.79 -9.31 -8.66
N TRP A 36 3.63 -8.30 -9.51
CA TRP A 36 3.34 -8.50 -10.95
C TRP A 36 4.48 -9.18 -11.69
N TRP A 37 5.73 -8.76 -11.44
CA TRP A 37 6.90 -9.40 -12.02
C TRP A 37 6.96 -10.89 -11.64
N GLY A 38 6.66 -11.21 -10.38
CA GLY A 38 6.57 -12.59 -9.89
C GLY A 38 5.54 -13.43 -10.60
N PHE A 39 4.33 -12.89 -10.76
CA PHE A 39 3.27 -13.54 -11.50
C PHE A 39 3.65 -13.80 -12.97
N ILE A 40 4.20 -12.79 -13.66
CA ILE A 40 4.62 -12.93 -15.07
C ILE A 40 5.70 -14.02 -15.19
N GLN A 41 6.74 -13.95 -14.35
CA GLN A 41 7.83 -14.92 -14.41
C GLN A 41 7.35 -16.35 -14.13
N GLN A 42 6.58 -16.55 -13.07
CA GLN A 42 6.17 -17.89 -12.67
C GLN A 42 5.04 -18.46 -13.53
N ILE A 43 3.96 -17.70 -13.73
CA ILE A 43 2.74 -18.20 -14.38
C ILE A 43 2.82 -18.10 -15.90
N ILE A 44 3.35 -16.97 -16.43
CA ILE A 44 3.39 -16.76 -17.88
C ILE A 44 4.63 -17.42 -18.48
N PHE A 45 5.80 -17.28 -17.86
CA PHE A 45 7.05 -17.85 -18.37
C PHE A 45 7.38 -19.24 -17.82
N GLY A 46 6.64 -19.74 -16.84
CA GLY A 46 6.89 -21.06 -16.24
C GLY A 46 8.23 -21.13 -15.49
N GLN A 47 8.82 -20.00 -15.14
CA GLN A 47 10.12 -19.92 -14.46
C GLN A 47 9.88 -19.69 -12.96
N PRO A 48 10.11 -20.69 -12.09
CA PRO A 48 9.85 -20.57 -10.66
C PRO A 48 10.77 -19.57 -9.97
N TRP A 49 10.30 -19.01 -8.87
CA TRP A 49 11.09 -18.12 -8.01
C TRP A 49 11.89 -18.92 -6.98
N GLY A 50 13.22 -18.85 -7.09
CA GLY A 50 14.12 -19.54 -6.18
C GLY A 50 13.96 -21.06 -6.21
N ASP A 51 14.44 -21.72 -5.15
CA ASP A 51 14.47 -23.19 -5.07
C ASP A 51 13.15 -23.79 -4.52
N ASN A 52 12.25 -22.97 -3.97
CA ASN A 52 10.95 -23.41 -3.45
C ASN A 52 9.86 -22.38 -3.81
N PRO A 53 9.32 -22.44 -5.05
CA PRO A 53 8.34 -21.48 -5.53
C PRO A 53 7.00 -21.62 -4.80
N ALA A 54 6.25 -20.52 -4.73
CA ALA A 54 4.87 -20.58 -4.25
C ALA A 54 4.01 -21.43 -5.21
N PRO A 55 2.94 -22.09 -4.76
CA PRO A 55 2.01 -22.76 -5.65
C PRO A 55 1.32 -21.78 -6.61
N ASP A 56 1.03 -22.21 -7.85
CA ASP A 56 0.43 -21.33 -8.88
C ASP A 56 -0.91 -20.73 -8.46
N TRP A 57 -1.76 -21.50 -7.76
CA TRP A 57 -3.04 -21.01 -7.27
C TRP A 57 -2.87 -19.86 -6.27
N MET A 58 -1.80 -19.87 -5.48
CA MET A 58 -1.50 -18.81 -4.52
C MET A 58 -1.02 -17.57 -5.26
N MET A 59 -0.17 -17.71 -6.29
CA MET A 59 0.27 -16.59 -7.13
C MET A 59 -0.91 -15.92 -7.84
N ILE A 60 -1.86 -16.71 -8.36
CA ILE A 60 -3.07 -16.19 -9.01
C ILE A 60 -3.95 -15.46 -7.99
N LEU A 61 -4.19 -16.04 -6.82
CA LEU A 61 -4.97 -15.40 -5.76
C LEU A 61 -4.34 -14.07 -5.34
N PHE A 62 -3.03 -14.06 -5.13
CA PHE A 62 -2.29 -12.86 -4.72
C PHE A 62 -2.23 -11.79 -5.82
N TRP A 63 -2.43 -12.17 -7.09
CA TRP A 63 -2.51 -11.22 -8.21
C TRP A 63 -3.89 -10.60 -8.40
N LEU A 64 -4.96 -11.28 -7.98
CA LEU A 64 -6.33 -10.78 -8.06
C LEU A 64 -6.74 -9.86 -6.90
N LEU A 65 -5.95 -9.81 -5.84
CA LEU A 65 -6.22 -9.13 -4.57
C LEU A 65 -5.62 -7.71 -4.58
#